data_AF-A0A354B0I9-F1
#
_entry.id   AF-A0A354B0I9-F1
#
_cell.length_a   1.000
_cell.length_b   1.000
_cell.length_c   1.000
_cell.angle_alpha   90.00
_cell.angle_beta   90.00
_cell.angle_gamma   90.00
#
_symmetry.space_group_name_H-M   'P 1'
#
loop_
_entity.id
_entity.type
_entity.pdbx_description
1 polymer ?
#
loop_
_entity_poly.entity_id
_entity_poly.type
_entity_poly.pdbx_seq_one_letter_code
_entity_poly.pdbx_strand_id
1 'polypeptide(L)'
;MAWLKLTGKALYLMKSSSDRFIDSSSASSSFGSEDELRVSIPLQWFNGRDVPGTLIVNLTSDEPLPVDDSENRQSNQSLNGQVIVLDPGHGEVEAGVNDPGAVNRGLGRTERDEVRKQADLIKAELESKGASVKIVENNTGKSLGQIGSEGAGSNCFISLHLNAFNGDAQGHEVLIDTDGTAKNERLAGLINEELDRQLDIRNRGVKRQGLGVLRGVPRSVPAVLVESFFIDSVRDAGTLDRLIGVSAKAIATGIERFLVG
;
A
#
# COMPACT_ATOMS: atom_id res chain seq x y z
N MET A 1 -17.96 -20.74 -1.89
CA MET A 1 -17.25 -20.29 -0.68
C MET A 1 -15.91 -20.98 -0.62
N ALA A 2 -14.85 -20.26 -0.26
CA ALA A 2 -13.56 -20.87 0.06
C ALA A 2 -13.68 -21.76 1.32
N TRP A 3 -12.74 -22.68 1.50
CA TRP A 3 -12.70 -23.60 2.64
C TRP A 3 -11.25 -23.88 3.03
N LEU A 4 -11.01 -24.42 4.23
CA LEU A 4 -9.66 -24.72 4.72
C LEU A 4 -9.41 -26.24 4.75
N LYS A 5 -8.21 -26.68 4.35
CA LYS A 5 -7.76 -28.09 4.46
C LYS A 5 -6.51 -28.14 5.34
N LEU A 6 -6.56 -28.85 6.46
CA LEU A 6 -5.39 -29.12 7.30
C LEU A 6 -4.86 -30.54 7.01
N THR A 7 -3.57 -30.63 6.70
CA THR A 7 -2.81 -31.89 6.55
C THR A 7 -1.78 -32.03 7.67
N GLY A 8 -1.04 -33.15 7.70
CA GLY A 8 0.09 -33.31 8.62
C GLY A 8 1.26 -32.33 8.38
N LYS A 9 1.25 -31.57 7.29
CA LYS A 9 2.36 -30.68 6.90
C LYS A 9 2.00 -29.20 6.86
N ALA A 10 0.75 -28.85 6.52
CA ALA A 10 0.32 -27.46 6.35
C ALA A 10 -1.21 -27.30 6.40
N LEU A 11 -1.63 -26.07 6.64
CA LEU A 11 -2.99 -25.58 6.42
C LEU A 11 -3.07 -24.91 5.05
N TYR A 12 -4.10 -25.21 4.29
CA TYR A 12 -4.33 -24.69 2.93
C TYR A 12 -5.63 -23.91 2.86
N LEU A 13 -5.59 -22.75 2.20
CA LEU A 13 -6.77 -22.02 1.74
C LEU A 13 -7.21 -22.59 0.39
N MET A 14 -8.37 -23.22 0.34
CA MET A 14 -8.85 -23.96 -0.83
C MET A 14 -9.78 -23.12 -1.69
N LYS A 15 -9.69 -23.31 -3.02
CA LYS A 15 -10.63 -22.71 -3.97
C LYS A 15 -12.01 -23.38 -3.82
N SER A 16 -13.08 -22.58 -3.97
CA SER A 16 -14.46 -23.08 -3.91
C SER A 16 -14.65 -24.25 -4.87
N SER A 17 -15.21 -25.35 -4.37
CA SER A 17 -15.57 -26.53 -5.18
C SER A 17 -14.41 -27.16 -5.98
N SER A 18 -13.17 -27.02 -5.51
CA SER A 18 -11.96 -27.60 -6.13
C SER A 18 -11.01 -28.15 -5.06
N ASP A 19 -10.27 -29.21 -5.38
CA ASP A 19 -9.19 -29.75 -4.50
C ASP A 19 -7.84 -29.07 -4.77
N ARG A 20 -7.88 -27.81 -5.24
CA ARG A 20 -6.70 -26.96 -5.43
C ARG A 20 -6.66 -25.83 -4.41
N PHE A 21 -5.45 -25.48 -3.97
CA PHE A 21 -5.24 -24.42 -2.98
C PHE A 21 -4.79 -23.09 -3.61
N ILE A 22 -5.21 -22.01 -2.97
CA ILE A 22 -4.88 -20.60 -3.27
C ILE A 22 -3.62 -20.19 -2.51
N ASP A 23 -3.54 -20.52 -1.22
CA ASP A 23 -2.42 -20.19 -0.34
C ASP A 23 -2.24 -21.27 0.74
N SER A 24 -1.10 -21.28 1.44
CA SER A 24 -0.80 -22.25 2.49
C SER A 24 0.03 -21.67 3.64
N SER A 25 -0.10 -22.26 4.83
CA SER A 25 0.74 -21.99 5.98
C SER A 25 1.31 -23.30 6.52
N SER A 26 2.64 -23.41 6.55
CA SER A 26 3.33 -24.60 7.03
C SER A 26 2.98 -24.87 8.50
N ALA A 27 2.71 -26.12 8.79
CA ALA A 27 2.61 -26.59 10.16
C ALA A 27 4.02 -26.78 10.73
N SER A 28 4.17 -26.51 12.03
CA SER A 28 5.41 -26.70 12.76
C SER A 28 5.15 -27.55 14.00
N SER A 29 6.08 -28.46 14.30
CA SER A 29 6.14 -29.16 15.58
C SER A 29 6.83 -28.26 16.59
N SER A 30 6.18 -27.96 17.72
CA SER A 30 6.84 -27.25 18.81
C SER A 30 7.76 -28.16 19.62
N PHE A 31 8.82 -27.59 20.17
CA PHE A 31 9.78 -28.25 21.06
C PHE A 31 9.09 -29.05 22.18
N GLY A 32 9.18 -30.38 22.14
CA GLY A 32 9.03 -31.24 23.33
C GLY A 32 7.87 -32.24 23.36
N SER A 33 6.93 -32.24 22.41
CA SER A 33 5.93 -33.31 22.28
C SER A 33 5.67 -33.63 20.82
N GLU A 34 5.91 -34.89 20.43
CA GLU A 34 5.62 -35.40 19.07
C GLU A 34 4.12 -35.39 18.72
N ASP A 35 3.26 -35.15 19.71
CA ASP A 35 1.79 -35.21 19.58
C ASP A 35 1.11 -33.86 19.31
N GLU A 36 1.85 -32.74 19.20
CA GLU A 36 1.27 -31.41 19.00
C GLU A 36 1.69 -30.78 17.65
N LEU A 37 0.71 -30.58 16.76
CA LEU A 37 0.86 -29.89 15.49
C LEU A 37 0.31 -28.46 15.60
N ARG A 38 1.16 -27.45 15.39
CA ARG A 38 0.74 -26.04 15.38
C ARG A 38 0.74 -25.47 13.97
N VAL A 39 -0.31 -24.75 13.63
CA VAL A 39 -0.40 -23.99 12.38
C VAL A 39 -0.93 -22.59 12.63
N SER A 40 -0.27 -21.60 12.05
CA SER A 40 -0.72 -20.22 12.07
C SER A 40 -1.75 -20.01 10.98
N ILE A 41 -2.90 -19.40 11.31
CA ILE A 41 -3.89 -19.06 10.29
C ILE A 41 -3.64 -17.61 9.84
N PRO A 42 -3.26 -17.36 8.57
CA PRO A 42 -2.97 -16.00 8.13
C PRO A 42 -4.24 -15.15 8.12
N LEU A 43 -4.23 -14.03 8.85
CA LEU A 43 -5.41 -13.16 9.01
C LEU A 43 -5.90 -12.59 7.67
N GLN A 44 -5.00 -12.39 6.71
CA GLN A 44 -5.35 -11.89 5.39
C GLN A 44 -6.30 -12.82 4.61
N TRP A 45 -6.40 -14.11 4.97
CA TRP A 45 -7.34 -15.05 4.35
C TRP A 45 -8.81 -14.74 4.66
N PHE A 46 -9.07 -13.91 5.66
CA PHE A 46 -10.43 -13.58 6.12
C PHE A 46 -10.88 -12.17 5.71
N ASN A 47 -10.17 -11.53 4.78
CA ASN A 47 -10.55 -10.20 4.26
C ASN A 47 -11.44 -10.34 3.02
N GLY A 48 -12.68 -9.83 3.05
CA GLY A 48 -13.58 -9.76 1.89
C GLY A 48 -14.86 -10.61 2.00
N ARG A 49 -15.50 -10.92 0.85
CA ARG A 49 -16.77 -11.68 0.80
C ARG A 49 -16.60 -13.21 0.80
N ASP A 50 -15.38 -13.72 0.60
CA ASP A 50 -15.06 -15.15 0.47
C ASP A 50 -14.35 -15.72 1.71
N VAL A 51 -14.80 -15.30 2.89
CA VAL A 51 -14.32 -15.80 4.18
C VAL A 51 -14.61 -17.30 4.29
N PRO A 52 -13.62 -18.16 4.64
CA PRO A 52 -13.86 -19.59 4.77
C PRO A 52 -14.90 -19.91 5.86
N GLY A 53 -16.01 -20.52 5.45
CA GLY A 53 -17.08 -20.95 6.38
C GLY A 53 -16.90 -22.36 6.93
N THR A 54 -15.85 -23.08 6.51
CA THR A 54 -15.65 -24.50 6.85
C THR A 54 -14.17 -24.85 6.89
N LEU A 55 -13.78 -25.64 7.90
CA LEU A 55 -12.46 -26.24 8.06
C LEU A 55 -12.59 -27.77 7.99
N ILE A 56 -11.79 -28.40 7.14
CA ILE A 56 -11.63 -29.85 7.04
C ILE A 56 -10.27 -30.24 7.64
N VAL A 57 -10.29 -31.19 8.58
CA VAL A 57 -9.08 -31.77 9.17
C VAL A 57 -8.89 -33.17 8.59
N ASN A 58 -7.84 -33.38 7.81
CA ASN A 58 -7.51 -34.68 7.22
C ASN A 58 -6.00 -34.94 7.31
N LEU A 59 -5.61 -35.71 8.33
CA LEU A 59 -4.20 -35.97 8.64
C LEU A 59 -3.57 -37.08 7.80
N THR A 60 -4.34 -37.76 6.94
CA THR A 60 -3.90 -38.95 6.19
C THR A 60 -3.92 -38.78 4.67
N SER A 61 -4.35 -37.62 4.16
CA SER A 61 -4.47 -37.37 2.72
C SER A 61 -3.26 -36.64 2.13
N ASP A 62 -3.02 -36.86 0.83
CA ASP A 62 -2.03 -36.12 0.05
C ASP A 62 -2.27 -34.60 0.03
N GLU A 63 -1.19 -33.84 -0.14
CA GLU A 63 -1.22 -32.38 -0.22
C GLU A 63 -1.97 -31.93 -1.50
N PRO A 64 -2.88 -30.94 -1.40
CA PRO A 64 -3.58 -30.42 -2.57
C PRO A 64 -2.61 -29.75 -3.55
N LEU A 65 -2.96 -29.74 -4.84
CA LEU A 65 -2.16 -29.05 -5.87
C LEU A 65 -2.48 -27.54 -5.87
N PRO A 66 -1.50 -26.68 -6.22
CA PRO A 66 -1.77 -25.24 -6.36
C PRO A 66 -2.72 -24.98 -7.54
N VAL A 67 -3.49 -23.89 -7.47
CA VAL A 67 -4.23 -23.39 -8.63
C VAL A 67 -3.24 -23.02 -9.75
N ASP A 68 -3.62 -23.29 -11.00
CA ASP A 68 -2.81 -22.88 -12.17
C ASP A 68 -3.12 -21.40 -12.46
N ASP A 69 -2.16 -20.52 -12.17
CA ASP A 69 -2.32 -19.06 -12.23
C ASP A 69 -2.29 -18.46 -13.64
N SER A 70 -2.13 -19.28 -14.69
CA SER A 70 -1.96 -18.79 -16.06
C SER A 70 -3.19 -18.02 -16.59
N GLU A 71 -4.41 -18.42 -16.22
CA GLU A 71 -5.64 -17.72 -16.62
C GLU A 71 -5.93 -16.45 -15.79
N ASN A 72 -5.53 -16.42 -14.50
CA ASN A 72 -5.77 -15.26 -13.62
C ASN A 72 -4.78 -14.10 -13.91
N ARG A 73 -3.57 -14.40 -14.40
CA ARG A 73 -2.59 -13.36 -14.77
C ARG A 73 -3.04 -12.48 -15.93
N GLN A 74 -3.83 -13.00 -16.87
CA GLN A 74 -4.32 -12.21 -18.01
C GLN A 74 -5.46 -11.25 -17.62
N SER A 75 -6.26 -11.58 -16.60
CA SER A 75 -7.31 -10.70 -16.07
C SER A 75 -6.81 -9.68 -15.04
N ASN A 76 -5.62 -9.89 -14.44
CA ASN A 76 -5.08 -9.03 -13.39
C ASN A 76 -4.02 -8.02 -13.86
N GLN A 77 -3.68 -7.97 -15.15
CA GLN A 77 -2.75 -6.97 -15.72
C GLN A 77 -3.46 -5.69 -16.17
N SER A 78 -4.35 -5.16 -15.35
CA SER A 78 -5.11 -3.94 -15.66
C SER A 78 -4.20 -2.76 -16.02
N LEU A 79 -3.01 -2.68 -15.43
CA LEU A 79 -2.09 -1.55 -15.55
C LEU A 79 -0.93 -1.79 -16.52
N ASN A 80 -1.03 -2.77 -17.42
CA ASN A 80 0.02 -3.03 -18.40
C ASN A 80 0.33 -1.77 -19.24
N GLY A 81 1.62 -1.42 -19.33
CA GLY A 81 2.10 -0.23 -20.05
C GLY A 81 1.91 1.10 -19.29
N GLN A 82 1.34 1.10 -18.09
CA GLN A 82 1.26 2.30 -17.26
C GLN A 82 2.59 2.51 -16.52
N VAL A 83 3.08 3.75 -16.53
CA VAL A 83 4.27 4.19 -15.81
C VAL A 83 3.84 5.11 -14.67
N ILE A 84 4.21 4.77 -13.44
CA ILE A 84 3.79 5.49 -12.24
C ILE A 84 5.05 5.91 -11.48
N VAL A 85 5.10 7.16 -11.03
CA VAL A 85 6.20 7.65 -10.21
C VAL A 85 5.69 7.91 -8.79
N LEU A 86 6.35 7.32 -7.81
CA LEU A 86 6.10 7.52 -6.39
C LEU A 86 7.27 8.31 -5.79
N ASP A 87 6.95 9.33 -5.04
CA ASP A 87 7.89 10.17 -4.31
C ASP A 87 7.65 9.98 -2.81
N PRO A 88 8.45 9.15 -2.11
CA PRO A 88 8.40 9.03 -0.66
C PRO A 88 9.08 10.26 -0.06
N GLY A 89 8.28 11.22 0.43
CA GLY A 89 8.76 12.54 0.85
C GLY A 89 9.89 12.51 1.88
N HIS A 90 10.54 13.67 2.04
CA HIS A 90 11.74 13.86 2.87
C HIS A 90 12.96 13.09 2.35
N GLY A 91 14.06 13.03 3.10
CA GLY A 91 15.32 12.45 2.62
C GLY A 91 16.52 13.36 2.87
N GLU A 92 17.49 13.33 1.97
CA GLU A 92 18.64 14.24 2.02
C GLU A 92 18.31 15.48 1.19
N VAL A 93 18.30 16.65 1.82
CA VAL A 93 18.13 17.92 1.13
C VAL A 93 19.50 18.50 0.72
N GLU A 94 19.49 19.63 0.02
CA GLU A 94 20.72 20.34 -0.37
C GLU A 94 21.69 20.50 0.82
N ALA A 95 22.99 20.38 0.54
CA ALA A 95 24.08 20.38 1.53
C ALA A 95 24.16 19.14 2.45
N GLY A 96 23.50 18.03 2.10
CA GLY A 96 23.67 16.75 2.80
C GLY A 96 22.92 16.66 4.12
N VAL A 97 21.96 17.56 4.34
CA VAL A 97 21.15 17.57 5.57
C VAL A 97 20.07 16.50 5.45
N ASN A 98 20.00 15.61 6.43
CA ASN A 98 18.94 14.62 6.53
C ASN A 98 17.68 15.27 7.11
N ASP A 99 16.63 15.32 6.31
CA ASP A 99 15.26 15.65 6.71
C ASP A 99 14.51 14.35 7.06
N PRO A 100 14.15 14.12 8.33
CA PRO A 100 13.34 12.97 8.73
C PRO A 100 11.84 13.16 8.47
N GLY A 101 11.41 14.38 8.12
CA GLY A 101 10.01 14.80 8.19
C GLY A 101 9.49 14.81 9.63
N ALA A 102 8.18 14.62 9.77
CA ALA A 102 7.57 14.47 11.09
C ALA A 102 8.13 13.24 11.84
N VAL A 103 8.20 13.33 13.16
CA VAL A 103 8.73 12.23 13.99
C VAL A 103 7.71 11.86 15.05
N ASN A 104 7.29 10.60 15.06
CA ASN A 104 6.60 10.04 16.20
C ASN A 104 7.60 9.78 17.32
N ARG A 105 7.68 10.72 18.27
CA ARG A 105 8.65 10.68 19.37
C ARG A 105 8.44 9.50 20.32
N GLY A 106 7.21 9.04 20.48
CA GLY A 106 6.88 7.89 21.35
C GLY A 106 7.39 6.56 20.79
N LEU A 107 7.42 6.44 19.46
CA LEU A 107 7.86 5.22 18.77
C LEU A 107 9.28 5.32 18.19
N GLY A 108 9.86 6.53 18.13
CA GLY A 108 11.17 6.76 17.50
C GLY A 108 11.15 6.55 15.98
N ARG A 109 10.00 6.73 15.34
CA ARG A 109 9.80 6.49 13.90
C ARG A 109 9.63 7.80 13.15
N THR A 110 10.22 7.88 11.96
CA THR A 110 10.25 9.09 11.13
C THR A 110 9.31 8.96 9.94
N GLU A 111 8.72 10.07 9.51
CA GLU A 111 7.87 10.13 8.33
C GLU A 111 8.62 9.58 7.11
N ARG A 112 9.85 10.05 6.87
CA ARG A 112 10.73 9.57 5.78
C ARG A 112 10.78 8.05 5.68
N ASP A 113 11.01 7.37 6.80
CA ASP A 113 11.17 5.92 6.81
C ASP A 113 9.82 5.20 6.61
N GLU A 114 8.72 5.75 7.13
CA GLU A 114 7.39 5.15 7.01
C GLU A 114 6.78 5.37 5.61
N VAL A 115 6.95 6.55 4.99
CA VAL A 115 6.49 6.79 3.62
C VAL A 115 7.31 6.00 2.59
N ARG A 116 8.58 5.69 2.88
CA ARG A 116 9.36 4.75 2.06
C ARG A 116 8.74 3.35 2.07
N LYS A 117 8.42 2.82 3.25
CA LYS A 117 7.72 1.51 3.35
C LYS A 117 6.38 1.54 2.64
N GLN A 118 5.62 2.64 2.78
CA GLN A 118 4.35 2.82 2.10
C GLN A 118 4.52 2.80 0.57
N ALA A 119 5.55 3.48 0.04
CA ALA A 119 5.86 3.48 -1.39
C ALA A 119 6.21 2.07 -1.90
N ASP A 120 6.99 1.29 -1.14
CA ASP A 120 7.35 -0.09 -1.51
C ASP A 120 6.11 -0.99 -1.59
N LEU A 121 5.16 -0.83 -0.66
CA LEU A 121 3.88 -1.56 -0.69
C LEU A 121 3.00 -1.15 -1.87
N ILE A 122 2.90 0.15 -2.16
CA ILE A 122 2.15 0.65 -3.32
C ILE A 122 2.78 0.13 -4.62
N LYS A 123 4.12 0.17 -4.73
CA LYS A 123 4.86 -0.38 -5.87
C LYS A 123 4.55 -1.86 -6.07
N ALA A 124 4.65 -2.68 -5.02
CA ALA A 124 4.37 -4.11 -5.12
C ALA A 124 2.94 -4.39 -5.62
N GLU A 125 1.94 -3.68 -5.08
CA GLU A 125 0.54 -3.82 -5.48
C GLU A 125 0.34 -3.43 -6.96
N LEU A 126 0.87 -2.29 -7.40
CA LEU A 126 0.71 -1.81 -8.77
C LEU A 126 1.50 -2.64 -9.80
N GLU A 127 2.71 -3.10 -9.45
CA GLU A 127 3.52 -3.97 -10.32
C GLU A 127 2.91 -5.36 -10.44
N SER A 128 2.24 -5.87 -9.39
CA SER A 128 1.45 -7.11 -9.48
C SER A 128 0.34 -7.02 -10.53
N LYS A 129 -0.08 -5.80 -10.88
CA LYS A 129 -1.10 -5.49 -11.89
C LYS A 129 -0.51 -5.04 -13.24
N GLY A 130 0.81 -5.17 -13.42
CA GLY A 130 1.49 -4.92 -14.70
C GLY A 130 1.98 -3.48 -14.90
N ALA A 131 1.84 -2.59 -13.92
CA ALA A 131 2.43 -1.25 -14.01
C ALA A 131 3.96 -1.31 -13.93
N SER A 132 4.63 -0.32 -14.52
CA SER A 132 6.03 0.00 -14.23
C SER A 132 6.09 1.13 -13.20
N VAL A 133 6.60 0.84 -12.00
CA VAL A 133 6.62 1.82 -10.91
C VAL A 133 8.04 2.25 -10.57
N LYS A 134 8.30 3.55 -10.69
CA LYS A 134 9.55 4.17 -10.25
C LYS A 134 9.34 4.83 -8.90
N ILE A 135 10.23 4.56 -7.95
CA ILE A 135 10.29 5.30 -6.69
C ILE A 135 11.44 6.31 -6.80
N VAL A 136 11.18 7.58 -6.45
CA VAL A 136 12.20 8.63 -6.46
C VAL A 136 13.18 8.41 -5.30
N GLU A 137 14.47 8.54 -5.60
CA GLU A 137 15.51 8.54 -4.57
C GLU A 137 15.77 9.96 -4.08
N ASN A 138 15.28 10.25 -2.88
CA ASN A 138 15.37 11.55 -2.22
C ASN A 138 16.63 11.72 -1.34
N ASN A 139 17.51 10.73 -1.27
CA ASN A 139 18.78 10.80 -0.52
C ASN A 139 19.95 11.32 -1.38
N THR A 140 19.67 12.22 -2.33
CA THR A 140 20.66 12.72 -3.29
C THR A 140 20.77 14.25 -3.31
N GLY A 141 20.23 14.94 -2.29
CA GLY A 141 20.28 16.39 -2.20
C GLY A 141 19.46 17.14 -3.26
N LYS A 142 18.45 16.50 -3.86
CA LYS A 142 17.59 17.13 -4.88
C LYS A 142 16.70 18.19 -4.22
N SER A 143 16.54 19.31 -4.91
CA SER A 143 15.46 20.26 -4.61
C SER A 143 14.09 19.65 -4.90
N LEU A 144 13.03 20.19 -4.28
CA LEU A 144 11.65 19.74 -4.52
C LEU A 144 11.26 19.81 -6.01
N GLY A 145 11.75 20.83 -6.73
CA GLY A 145 11.49 20.96 -8.17
C GLY A 145 12.15 19.84 -8.99
N GLN A 146 13.36 19.43 -8.62
CA GLN A 146 14.06 18.31 -9.26
C GLN A 146 13.36 16.98 -8.99
N ILE A 147 12.89 16.76 -7.76
CA ILE A 147 12.07 15.59 -7.39
C ILE A 147 10.81 15.53 -8.26
N GLY A 148 10.06 16.64 -8.34
CA GLY A 148 8.86 16.70 -9.18
C GLY A 148 9.14 16.44 -10.66
N SER A 149 10.29 16.92 -11.17
CA SER A 149 10.68 16.72 -12.58
C SER A 149 10.87 15.25 -12.96
N GLU A 150 11.10 14.36 -11.98
CA GLU A 150 11.20 12.91 -12.21
C GLU A 150 9.90 12.26 -12.66
N GLY A 151 8.77 12.96 -12.52
CA GLY A 151 7.48 12.56 -13.09
C GLY A 151 7.43 12.66 -14.62
N ALA A 152 8.44 13.23 -15.29
CA ALA A 152 8.43 13.36 -16.74
C ALA A 152 8.28 12.00 -17.44
N GLY A 153 7.26 11.89 -18.30
CA GLY A 153 6.95 10.68 -19.06
C GLY A 153 6.11 9.64 -18.32
N SER A 154 5.71 9.87 -17.06
CA SER A 154 4.80 8.99 -16.35
C SER A 154 3.33 9.32 -16.62
N ASN A 155 2.45 8.36 -16.34
CA ASN A 155 1.00 8.52 -16.39
C ASN A 155 0.44 9.25 -15.16
N CYS A 156 1.13 9.19 -14.03
CA CYS A 156 0.90 10.02 -12.85
C CYS A 156 2.12 10.08 -11.94
N PHE A 157 2.12 11.07 -11.04
CA PHE A 157 3.12 11.30 -10.00
C PHE A 157 2.45 11.43 -8.64
N ILE A 158 2.90 10.66 -7.65
CA ILE A 158 2.30 10.63 -6.30
C ILE A 158 3.38 10.90 -5.27
N SER A 159 3.30 12.06 -4.61
CA SER A 159 4.13 12.36 -3.44
C SER A 159 3.43 11.86 -2.17
N LEU A 160 4.15 11.15 -1.31
CA LEU A 160 3.62 10.45 -0.14
C LEU A 160 4.17 11.09 1.13
N HIS A 161 3.26 11.47 2.02
CA HIS A 161 3.53 12.16 3.27
C HIS A 161 2.63 11.65 4.41
N LEU A 162 3.05 11.95 5.63
CA LEU A 162 2.30 11.74 6.86
C LEU A 162 2.27 13.03 7.68
N ASN A 163 1.10 13.64 7.74
CA ASN A 163 0.81 14.81 8.56
C ASN A 163 1.35 14.70 10.00
N ALA A 164 1.55 15.88 10.62
CA ALA A 164 1.73 16.02 12.05
C ALA A 164 1.20 17.38 12.53
N PHE A 165 0.79 17.47 13.80
CA PHE A 165 0.35 18.74 14.36
C PHE A 165 0.59 18.86 15.86
N ASN A 166 -0.19 18.14 16.68
CA ASN A 166 -0.18 18.27 18.14
C ASN A 166 -0.23 16.92 18.87
N GLY A 167 -0.09 15.80 18.15
CA GLY A 167 -0.21 14.45 18.68
C GLY A 167 -1.63 13.95 18.96
N ASP A 168 -2.68 14.73 18.66
CA ASP A 168 -4.09 14.32 18.83
C ASP A 168 -4.91 14.45 17.55
N ALA A 169 -4.55 15.39 16.66
CA ALA A 169 -5.21 15.54 15.37
C ALA A 169 -5.04 14.27 14.51
N GLN A 170 -6.11 13.88 13.80
CA GLN A 170 -6.10 12.72 12.91
C GLN A 170 -6.95 12.99 11.67
N GLY A 171 -6.57 12.34 10.57
CA GLY A 171 -7.29 12.32 9.30
C GLY A 171 -6.38 12.23 8.08
N HIS A 172 -6.97 11.97 6.92
CA HIS A 172 -6.28 11.94 5.64
C HIS A 172 -6.71 13.10 4.74
N GLU A 173 -5.81 13.56 3.87
CA GLU A 173 -6.10 14.55 2.83
C GLU A 173 -5.25 14.31 1.59
N VAL A 174 -5.73 14.79 0.44
CA VAL A 174 -4.97 14.75 -0.81
C VAL A 174 -4.86 16.16 -1.37
N LEU A 175 -3.63 16.59 -1.61
CA LEU A 175 -3.30 17.93 -2.06
C LEU A 175 -2.97 17.91 -3.55
N ILE A 176 -3.40 18.95 -4.24
CA ILE A 176 -3.01 19.27 -5.62
C ILE A 176 -2.36 20.65 -5.65
N ASP A 177 -1.54 20.92 -6.67
CA ASP A 177 -0.99 22.27 -6.85
C ASP A 177 -2.10 23.32 -6.96
N THR A 178 -1.80 24.57 -6.58
CA THR A 178 -2.75 25.70 -6.68
C THR A 178 -3.37 25.79 -8.08
N ASP A 179 -2.56 25.61 -9.13
CA ASP A 179 -2.99 25.64 -10.53
C ASP A 179 -3.29 24.24 -11.08
N GLY A 180 -3.61 23.29 -10.19
CA GLY A 180 -3.88 21.90 -10.54
C GLY A 180 -5.03 21.76 -11.55
N THR A 181 -4.88 20.82 -12.49
CA THR A 181 -5.84 20.55 -13.55
C THR A 181 -7.01 19.70 -13.07
N ALA A 182 -8.06 19.57 -13.88
CA ALA A 182 -9.15 18.63 -13.63
C ALA A 182 -8.67 17.16 -13.53
N LYS A 183 -7.56 16.79 -14.19
CA LYS A 183 -6.96 15.46 -14.03
C LYS A 183 -6.33 15.28 -12.66
N ASN A 184 -5.69 16.32 -12.11
CA ASN A 184 -5.17 16.31 -10.74
C ASN A 184 -6.31 16.15 -9.74
N GLU A 185 -7.39 16.92 -9.91
CA GLU A 185 -8.58 16.81 -9.05
C GLU A 185 -9.21 15.42 -9.11
N ARG A 186 -9.33 14.82 -10.30
CA ARG A 186 -9.85 13.46 -10.47
C ARG A 186 -8.97 12.43 -9.77
N LEU A 187 -7.66 12.47 -9.98
CA LEU A 187 -6.70 11.58 -9.32
C LEU A 187 -6.79 11.72 -7.79
N ALA A 188 -6.78 12.96 -7.30
CA ALA A 188 -6.86 13.26 -5.87
C ALA A 188 -8.18 12.76 -5.26
N GLY A 189 -9.30 12.99 -5.94
CA GLY A 189 -10.62 12.55 -5.50
C GLY A 189 -10.69 11.03 -5.38
N LEU A 190 -10.22 10.29 -6.40
CA LEU A 190 -10.25 8.82 -6.39
C LEU A 190 -9.37 8.24 -5.28
N ILE A 191 -8.17 8.79 -5.04
CA ILE A 191 -7.32 8.36 -3.93
C ILE A 191 -7.97 8.69 -2.59
N ASN A 192 -8.52 9.90 -2.43
CA ASN A 192 -9.16 10.32 -1.20
C ASN A 192 -10.40 9.47 -0.87
N GLU A 193 -11.19 9.08 -1.87
CA GLU A 193 -12.32 8.16 -1.72
C GLU A 193 -11.89 6.77 -1.25
N GLU A 194 -10.78 6.23 -1.75
CA GLU A 194 -10.30 4.91 -1.29
C GLU A 194 -9.73 4.97 0.13
N LEU A 195 -9.05 6.07 0.47
CA LEU A 195 -8.57 6.29 1.84
C LEU A 195 -9.76 6.34 2.80
N ASP A 196 -10.82 7.09 2.46
CA ASP A 196 -12.04 7.21 3.27
C ASP A 196 -12.77 5.88 3.43
N ARG A 197 -12.77 5.04 2.38
CA ARG A 197 -13.38 3.70 2.44
C ARG A 197 -12.64 2.72 3.33
N GLN A 198 -11.31 2.83 3.42
CA GLN A 198 -10.48 1.82 4.06
C GLN A 198 -9.97 2.25 5.44
N LEU A 199 -9.84 3.54 5.68
CA LEU A 199 -9.38 4.09 6.95
C LEU A 199 -10.58 4.60 7.75
N ASP A 200 -10.73 4.08 8.97
CA ASP A 200 -11.68 4.62 9.95
C ASP A 200 -11.07 5.85 10.65
N ILE A 201 -10.72 6.87 9.86
CA ILE A 201 -10.20 8.15 10.33
C ILE A 201 -10.84 9.30 9.55
N ARG A 202 -10.76 10.52 10.08
CA ARG A 202 -11.41 11.68 9.48
C ARG A 202 -10.91 11.98 8.06
N ASN A 203 -11.82 11.99 7.09
CA ASN A 203 -11.55 12.53 5.77
C ASN A 203 -11.54 14.06 5.79
N ARG A 204 -10.43 14.66 5.36
CA ARG A 204 -10.21 16.11 5.31
C ARG A 204 -10.27 16.66 3.88
N GLY A 205 -10.57 15.79 2.91
CA GLY A 205 -10.89 16.13 1.54
C GLY A 205 -9.69 16.41 0.64
N VAL A 206 -10.01 16.80 -0.60
CA VAL A 206 -9.04 17.29 -1.58
C VAL A 206 -8.83 18.79 -1.40
N LYS A 207 -7.57 19.25 -1.40
CA LYS A 207 -7.23 20.67 -1.24
C LYS A 207 -6.22 21.15 -2.28
N ARG A 208 -6.25 22.45 -2.56
CA ARG A 208 -5.29 23.14 -3.44
C ARG A 208 -4.23 23.84 -2.60
N GLN A 209 -2.95 23.54 -2.84
CA GLN A 209 -1.83 24.14 -2.13
C GLN A 209 -0.60 24.22 -3.04
N GLY A 210 0.10 25.35 -3.00
CA GLY A 210 1.27 25.60 -3.83
C GLY A 210 2.52 24.91 -3.29
N LEU A 211 2.66 23.62 -3.57
CA LEU A 211 3.72 22.75 -3.07
C LEU A 211 4.89 22.67 -4.07
N GLY A 212 6.11 22.86 -3.59
CA GLY A 212 7.31 22.90 -4.45
C GLY A 212 7.49 21.64 -5.31
N VAL A 213 7.21 20.46 -4.75
CA VAL A 213 7.32 19.19 -5.48
C VAL A 213 6.31 19.11 -6.62
N LEU A 214 5.04 19.46 -6.36
CA LEU A 214 3.98 19.42 -7.38
C LEU A 214 4.20 20.46 -8.48
N ARG A 215 4.79 21.62 -8.16
CA ARG A 215 5.19 22.62 -9.17
C ARG A 215 6.31 22.13 -10.09
N GLY A 216 7.17 21.24 -9.59
CA GLY A 216 8.25 20.62 -10.38
C GLY A 216 7.74 19.58 -11.38
N VAL A 217 6.53 19.03 -11.16
CA VAL A 217 5.96 18.01 -12.04
C VAL A 217 5.53 18.64 -13.36
N PRO A 218 5.87 18.04 -14.52
CA PRO A 218 5.40 18.54 -15.82
C PRO A 218 3.87 18.62 -15.88
N ARG A 219 3.32 19.74 -16.36
CA ARG A 219 1.87 19.99 -16.39
C ARG A 219 1.02 18.93 -17.11
N SER A 220 1.62 18.17 -18.02
CA SER A 220 0.96 17.07 -18.73
C SER A 220 0.74 15.82 -17.87
N VAL A 221 1.43 15.72 -16.73
CA VAL A 221 1.43 14.58 -15.82
C VAL A 221 0.50 14.89 -14.63
N PRO A 222 -0.59 14.12 -14.45
CA PRO A 222 -1.43 14.22 -13.27
C PRO A 222 -0.64 13.98 -11.99
N ALA A 223 -0.73 14.90 -11.02
CA ALA A 223 0.10 14.87 -9.83
C ALA A 223 -0.68 15.23 -8.55
N VAL A 224 -0.39 14.50 -7.47
CA VAL A 224 -0.95 14.74 -6.14
C VAL A 224 0.11 14.55 -5.05
N LEU A 225 -0.12 15.16 -3.89
CA LEU A 225 0.55 14.84 -2.64
C LEU A 225 -0.48 14.25 -1.67
N VAL A 226 -0.21 13.06 -1.13
CA VAL A 226 -1.11 12.34 -0.24
C VAL A 226 -0.59 12.45 1.19
N GLU A 227 -1.38 13.07 2.05
CA GLU A 227 -1.18 13.06 3.49
C GLU A 227 -2.01 11.92 4.10
N SER A 228 -1.40 10.76 4.29
CA SER A 228 -2.16 9.52 4.50
C SER A 228 -2.85 9.44 5.87
N PHE A 229 -2.19 9.95 6.90
CA PHE A 229 -2.70 10.08 8.28
C PHE A 229 -1.70 10.91 9.11
N PHE A 230 -2.03 11.21 10.36
CA PHE A 230 -1.15 11.96 11.26
C PHE A 230 -0.21 11.03 12.02
N ILE A 231 1.09 11.03 11.71
CA ILE A 231 2.06 10.10 12.30
C ILE A 231 2.22 10.32 13.82
N ASP A 232 2.16 11.58 14.28
CA ASP A 232 2.36 11.97 15.67
C ASP A 232 1.19 11.60 16.60
N SER A 233 0.03 11.29 16.02
CA SER A 233 -1.16 10.85 16.77
C SER A 233 -1.19 9.36 17.10
N VAL A 234 -0.37 8.55 16.42
CA VAL A 234 -0.37 7.09 16.59
C VAL A 234 0.39 6.71 17.86
N ARG A 235 -0.22 5.89 18.73
CA ARG A 235 0.31 5.59 20.07
C ARG A 235 1.09 4.28 20.16
N ASP A 236 0.92 3.37 19.22
CA ASP A 236 1.58 2.07 19.19
C ASP A 236 2.05 1.69 17.78
N ALA A 237 3.10 0.86 17.72
CA ALA A 237 3.73 0.45 16.46
C ALA A 237 2.80 -0.42 15.58
N GLY A 238 1.95 -1.25 16.18
CA GLY A 238 1.05 -2.12 15.42
C GLY A 238 -0.02 -1.33 14.66
N THR A 239 -0.58 -0.30 15.29
CA THR A 239 -1.51 0.63 14.63
C THR A 239 -0.81 1.40 13.52
N LEU A 240 0.44 1.83 13.71
CA LEU A 240 1.21 2.53 12.68
C LEU A 240 1.44 1.63 11.45
N ASP A 241 1.95 0.41 11.68
CA ASP A 241 2.22 -0.56 10.60
C ASP A 241 0.94 -0.93 9.85
N ARG A 242 -0.19 -1.07 10.57
CA ARG A 242 -1.51 -1.30 9.97
C ARG A 242 -1.96 -0.12 9.12
N LEU A 243 -1.85 1.11 9.61
CA LEU A 243 -2.26 2.31 8.86
C LEU A 243 -1.42 2.47 7.59
N ILE A 244 -0.11 2.21 7.65
CA ILE A 244 0.77 2.19 6.46
C ILE A 244 0.29 1.18 5.43
N GLY A 245 0.02 -0.07 5.83
CA GLY A 245 -0.45 -1.11 4.92
C GLY A 245 -1.80 -0.81 4.29
N VAL A 246 -2.78 -0.37 5.10
CA VAL A 246 -4.14 -0.08 4.61
C VAL A 246 -4.15 1.14 3.69
N SER A 247 -3.46 2.21 4.06
CA SER A 247 -3.35 3.41 3.22
C SER A 247 -2.60 3.13 1.91
N ALA A 248 -1.54 2.33 1.94
CA ALA A 248 -0.85 1.89 0.72
C ALA A 248 -1.80 1.19 -0.26
N LYS A 249 -2.60 0.23 0.22
CA LYS A 249 -3.60 -0.47 -0.59
C LYS A 249 -4.67 0.48 -1.15
N ALA A 250 -5.15 1.41 -0.32
CA ALA A 250 -6.12 2.43 -0.74
C ALA A 250 -5.55 3.34 -1.84
N ILE A 251 -4.33 3.84 -1.67
CA ILE A 251 -3.66 4.69 -2.66
C ILE A 251 -3.46 3.93 -3.98
N ALA A 252 -2.97 2.69 -3.94
CA ALA A 252 -2.80 1.87 -5.13
C ALA A 252 -4.12 1.62 -5.87
N THR A 253 -5.22 1.37 -5.13
CA THR A 253 -6.56 1.21 -5.71
C THR A 253 -7.05 2.51 -6.35
N GLY A 254 -6.81 3.66 -5.72
CA GLY A 254 -7.18 4.96 -6.27
C GLY A 254 -6.40 5.30 -7.55
N ILE A 255 -5.12 4.98 -7.59
CA ILE A 255 -4.27 5.10 -8.79
C ILE A 255 -4.79 4.20 -9.91
N GLU A 256 -5.09 2.93 -9.61
CA GLU A 256 -5.64 1.99 -10.60
C GLU A 256 -6.95 2.52 -11.19
N ARG A 257 -7.90 2.92 -10.35
CA ARG A 257 -9.18 3.52 -10.79
C ARG A 257 -8.97 4.77 -11.64
N PHE A 258 -7.94 5.56 -11.37
CA PHE A 258 -7.64 6.73 -12.17
C PHE A 258 -7.14 6.36 -13.57
N LEU A 259 -6.28 5.35 -13.67
CA LEU A 259 -5.60 4.99 -14.91
C LEU A 259 -6.48 4.15 -15.85
N VAL A 260 -7.39 3.33 -15.31
CA VAL A 260 -8.18 2.37 -16.10
C VAL A 260 -9.69 2.41 -15.89
N GLY A 261 -10.18 3.19 -14.91
CA GLY A 261 -11.61 3.49 -14.73
C GLY A 261 -12.01 4.79 -15.38
#